data_AF-A0A1Y4GK18-F1
#
_entry.id   AF-A0A1Y4GK18-F1
#
_cell.length_a   1.000
_cell.length_b   1.000
_cell.length_c   1.000
_cell.angle_alpha   90.00
_cell.angle_beta   90.00
_cell.angle_gamma   90.00
#
_symmetry.space_group_name_H-M   'P 1'
#
loop_
_entity.id
_entity.type
_entity.pdbx_description
1 polymer ?
#
loop_
_entity_poly.entity_id
_entity_poly.type
_entity_poly.pdbx_seq_one_letter_code
_entity_poly.pdbx_strand_id
1 'polypeptide(L)'
;MYAMLDMNPGMRGRVQFYIDFPDYSAGEMLDIFDSMCRADGYAVSGGARAALAGFFEKLTHEEDFANGRTVRRVFEQIRIKQAVRSEQMDVEEEDVRAVIDVMPLRGTPQVRTIGFLDVA
;
A
#
# COMPACT_ATOMS: atom_id res chain seq x y z
N MET A 1 7.51 -11.33 17.31
CA MET A 1 8.74 -11.99 16.81
C MET A 1 9.32 -13.03 17.78
N TYR A 2 9.49 -12.70 19.08
CA TYR A 2 10.16 -13.60 20.05
C TYR A 2 9.42 -14.89 20.43
N ALA A 3 8.09 -14.93 20.29
CA ALA A 3 7.28 -16.12 20.62
C ALA A 3 7.73 -17.40 19.89
N MET A 4 8.27 -17.29 18.67
CA MET A 4 8.79 -18.45 17.91
C MET A 4 10.07 -19.04 18.54
N LEU A 5 10.91 -18.19 19.15
CA LEU A 5 12.14 -18.61 19.82
C LEU A 5 11.85 -19.28 21.17
N ASP A 6 10.70 -18.97 21.75
CA ASP A 6 10.26 -19.46 23.05
C ASP A 6 9.61 -20.85 22.95
N MET A 7 9.18 -21.27 21.76
CA MET A 7 8.60 -22.60 21.53
C MET A 7 9.62 -23.72 21.61
N ASN A 8 10.93 -23.42 21.49
CA ASN A 8 12.01 -24.40 21.62
C ASN A 8 13.18 -23.82 22.43
N PRO A 9 13.39 -24.27 23.68
CA PRO A 9 14.45 -23.73 24.57
C PRO A 9 15.86 -23.76 23.95
N GLY A 10 16.14 -24.73 23.07
CA GLY A 10 17.40 -24.86 22.36
C GLY A 10 17.61 -23.88 21.20
N MET A 11 16.57 -23.17 20.75
CA MET A 11 16.68 -22.19 19.67
C MET A 11 17.23 -20.84 20.14
N ARG A 12 16.89 -20.40 21.36
CA ARG A 12 17.44 -19.15 21.92
C ARG A 12 18.97 -19.15 21.98
N GLY A 13 19.59 -20.29 22.32
CA GLY A 13 21.06 -20.40 22.35
C GLY A 13 21.74 -20.48 20.97
N ARG A 14 20.98 -20.75 19.91
CA ARG A 14 21.51 -20.88 18.53
C ARG A 14 21.27 -19.64 17.67
N VAL A 15 20.42 -18.71 18.11
CA VAL A 15 20.24 -17.39 17.48
C VAL A 15 21.15 -16.41 18.20
N GLN A 16 22.34 -16.22 17.64
CA GLN A 16 23.37 -15.36 18.24
C GLN A 16 23.15 -13.87 17.94
N PHE A 17 22.41 -13.56 16.87
CA PHE A 17 22.19 -12.19 16.39
C PHE A 17 20.70 -11.91 16.22
N TYR A 18 20.29 -10.75 16.71
CA TYR A 18 18.97 -10.19 16.52
C TYR A 18 19.11 -8.98 15.62
N ILE A 19 18.38 -8.99 14.50
CA ILE A 19 18.28 -7.84 13.60
C ILE A 19 16.85 -7.37 13.69
N ASP A 20 16.67 -6.12 14.11
CA ASP A 20 15.36 -5.48 14.14
C ASP A 20 15.02 -4.99 12.73
N PHE A 21 13.81 -5.32 12.29
CA PHE A 21 13.23 -4.85 11.04
C PHE A 21 12.08 -3.91 11.41
N PRO A 22 12.35 -2.59 11.54
CA PRO A 22 11.30 -1.62 11.80
C PRO A 22 10.34 -1.53 10.61
N ASP A 23 9.11 -1.12 10.90
CA ASP A 23 8.14 -0.79 9.85
C ASP A 23 8.62 0.43 9.04
N TYR A 24 8.22 0.49 7.77
CA TYR A 24 8.57 1.61 6.91
C TYR A 24 7.85 2.88 7.34
N SER A 25 8.55 4.00 7.30
CA SER A 25 7.96 5.33 7.35
C SER A 25 7.13 5.62 6.09
N ALA A 26 6.24 6.60 6.17
CA ALA A 26 5.45 7.04 5.01
C ALA A 26 6.35 7.53 3.85
N GLY A 27 7.49 8.15 4.16
CA GLY A 27 8.49 8.53 3.18
C GLY A 27 9.12 7.33 2.47
N GLU A 28 9.55 6.32 3.23
CA GLU A 28 10.10 5.09 2.65
C GLU A 28 9.05 4.34 1.80
N MET A 29 7.78 4.34 2.22
CA MET A 29 6.70 3.78 1.41
C MET A 29 6.53 4.52 0.07
N LEU A 30 6.62 5.86 0.09
CA LEU A 30 6.54 6.68 -1.11
C LEU A 30 7.73 6.43 -2.04
N ASP A 31 8.94 6.27 -1.51
CA ASP A 31 10.14 5.97 -2.29
C ASP A 31 10.05 4.57 -2.92
N ILE A 32 9.52 3.58 -2.19
CA ILE A 32 9.26 2.24 -2.72
C ILE A 32 8.23 2.32 -3.86
N PHE A 33 7.15 3.09 -3.70
CA PHE A 33 6.15 3.30 -4.73
C PHE A 33 6.74 3.94 -5.99
N ASP A 34 7.51 5.02 -5.82
CA ASP A 34 8.20 5.69 -6.91
C ASP A 34 9.15 4.73 -7.66
N SER A 35 9.85 3.88 -6.93
CA SER A 35 10.73 2.88 -7.52
C SER A 35 9.96 1.88 -8.37
N MET A 36 8.76 1.46 -7.96
CA MET A 36 7.90 0.58 -8.75
C MET A 36 7.37 1.28 -10.01
N CYS A 37 6.92 2.54 -9.88
CA CYS A 37 6.50 3.34 -11.02
C CYS A 37 7.62 3.48 -12.06
N ARG A 38 8.83 3.86 -11.62
CA ARG A 38 9.99 4.00 -12.53
C ARG A 38 10.35 2.68 -13.21
N ALA A 39 10.29 1.56 -12.49
CA ALA A 39 10.57 0.24 -13.05
C ALA A 39 9.59 -0.15 -14.15
N ASP A 40 8.32 0.21 -13.99
CA ASP A 40 7.25 -0.08 -14.97
C ASP A 40 7.05 1.06 -16.00
N GLY A 41 7.86 2.13 -15.95
CA GLY A 41 7.84 3.25 -16.90
C GLY A 41 6.78 4.33 -16.63
N TYR A 42 6.19 4.35 -15.45
CA TYR A 42 5.17 5.33 -15.04
C TYR A 42 5.80 6.62 -14.51
N ALA A 43 5.23 7.76 -14.92
CA ALA A 43 5.43 9.05 -14.27
C ALA A 43 4.31 9.32 -13.26
N VAL A 44 4.63 9.83 -12.07
CA VAL A 44 3.64 10.15 -11.03
C VAL A 44 3.43 11.65 -10.98
N SER A 45 2.18 12.10 -11.09
CA SER A 45 1.87 13.53 -11.00
C SER A 45 2.02 14.07 -9.57
N GLY A 46 2.20 15.38 -9.44
CA GLY A 46 2.38 16.01 -8.12
C GLY A 46 1.17 15.81 -7.20
N GLY A 47 -0.05 15.86 -7.74
CA GLY A 47 -1.29 15.59 -7.01
C GLY A 47 -1.38 14.14 -6.54
N ALA A 48 -1.06 13.19 -7.42
CA ALA A 48 -0.97 11.78 -7.07
C ALA A 48 0.01 11.51 -5.94
N ARG A 49 1.22 12.10 -6.01
CA ARG A 49 2.25 11.98 -4.98
C ARG A 49 1.78 12.54 -3.64
N ALA A 50 1.13 13.70 -3.63
CA ALA A 50 0.62 14.31 -2.40
C ALA A 50 -0.50 13.47 -1.76
N ALA A 51 -1.41 12.94 -2.57
CA ALA A 51 -2.47 12.04 -2.09
C ALA A 51 -1.89 10.74 -1.49
N LEU A 52 -0.89 10.14 -2.14
CA LEU A 52 -0.18 8.96 -1.64
C LEU A 52 0.55 9.24 -0.32
N ALA A 53 1.24 10.38 -0.21
CA ALA A 53 1.92 10.76 1.03
C ALA A 53 0.93 10.85 2.22
N GLY A 54 -0.21 11.51 2.03
CA GLY A 54 -1.24 11.60 3.07
C GLY A 54 -1.91 10.25 3.38
N PHE A 55 -1.98 9.33 2.42
CA PHE A 55 -2.48 7.98 2.63
C PHE A 55 -1.49 7.10 3.38
N PHE A 56 -0.21 7.10 3.00
CA PHE A 56 0.83 6.35 3.69
C PHE A 56 1.04 6.84 5.12
N GLU A 57 0.90 8.14 5.38
CA GLU A 57 0.93 8.68 6.74
C GLU A 57 -0.21 8.14 7.62
N LYS A 58 -1.38 7.86 7.04
CA LYS A 58 -2.48 7.21 7.80
C LYS A 58 -2.19 5.73 8.02
N LEU A 59 -1.60 5.06 7.04
CA LEU A 59 -1.26 3.63 7.12
C LEU A 59 -0.21 3.32 8.19
N THR A 60 0.76 4.21 8.43
CA THR A 60 1.76 4.01 9.50
C THR A 60 1.15 3.97 10.89
N HIS A 61 -0.07 4.49 11.07
CA HIS A 61 -0.80 4.48 12.34
C HIS A 61 -1.72 3.26 12.49
N GLU A 62 -1.85 2.42 11.45
CA GLU A 62 -2.64 1.19 11.50
C GLU A 62 -1.83 0.04 12.13
N GLU A 63 -2.46 -0.74 12.99
CA GLU A 63 -1.83 -1.97 13.51
C GLU A 63 -1.72 -3.02 12.40
N ASP A 64 -0.56 -3.71 12.35
CA ASP A 64 -0.27 -4.83 11.45
C ASP A 64 -0.31 -4.51 9.94
N PHE A 65 -0.03 -3.27 9.52
CA PHE A 65 0.08 -2.99 8.09
C PHE A 65 1.28 -3.74 7.47
N ALA A 66 1.06 -4.39 6.32
CA ALA A 66 2.03 -5.33 5.75
C ALA A 66 3.25 -4.68 5.04
N ASN A 67 3.67 -3.49 5.47
CA ASN A 67 4.81 -2.74 4.93
C ASN A 67 4.81 -2.68 3.39
N GLY A 68 5.92 -3.07 2.75
CA GLY A 68 6.08 -3.03 1.30
C GLY A 68 5.05 -3.87 0.52
N ARG A 69 4.41 -4.87 1.17
CA ARG A 69 3.31 -5.62 0.53
C ARG A 69 2.09 -4.72 0.31
N THR A 70 1.80 -3.82 1.25
CA THR A 70 0.75 -2.82 1.12
C THR A 70 1.07 -1.86 -0.02
N VAL A 71 2.30 -1.33 -0.08
CA VAL A 71 2.74 -0.41 -1.14
C VAL A 71 2.60 -1.06 -2.53
N ARG A 72 3.06 -2.31 -2.69
CA ARG A 72 2.90 -3.06 -3.94
C ARG A 72 1.44 -3.22 -4.32
N ARG A 73 0.57 -3.58 -3.37
CA ARG A 73 -0.86 -3.72 -3.63
C ARG A 73 -1.48 -2.40 -4.10
N VAL A 74 -1.12 -1.28 -3.48
CA VAL A 74 -1.57 0.06 -3.87
C VAL A 74 -1.14 0.36 -5.30
N PHE A 75 0.13 0.12 -5.63
CA PHE A 75 0.67 0.28 -6.98
C PHE A 75 -0.08 -0.55 -8.02
N GLU A 76 -0.30 -1.85 -7.76
CA GLU A 76 -1.01 -2.73 -8.68
C GLU A 76 -2.45 -2.27 -8.94
N GLN A 77 -3.16 -1.81 -7.90
CA GLN A 77 -4.52 -1.29 -8.06
C GLN A 77 -4.54 0.02 -8.85
N ILE A 78 -3.62 0.94 -8.57
CA ILE A 78 -3.51 2.21 -9.31
C ILE A 78 -3.20 1.93 -10.78
N ARG A 79 -2.28 1.01 -11.05
CA ARG A 79 -1.92 0.59 -12.41
C ARG A 79 -3.13 0.05 -13.18
N ILE A 80 -3.97 -0.76 -12.54
CA ILE A 80 -5.21 -1.26 -13.17
C ILE A 80 -6.18 -0.12 -13.47
N LYS A 81 -6.35 0.83 -12.55
CA LYS A 81 -7.24 1.99 -12.75
C LYS A 81 -6.75 2.88 -13.88
N GLN A 82 -5.47 3.19 -13.87
CA GLN A 82 -4.79 3.94 -14.91
C GLN A 82 -5.00 3.28 -16.29
N ALA A 83 -4.77 1.97 -16.40
CA ALA A 83 -4.89 1.24 -17.67
C ALA A 83 -6.34 1.23 -18.22
N VAL A 84 -7.35 1.33 -17.35
CA VAL A 84 -8.75 1.50 -17.77
C VAL A 84 -9.05 2.93 -18.22
N ARG A 85 -8.35 3.92 -17.65
CA ARG A 85 -8.54 5.35 -17.94
C ARG A 85 -7.81 5.81 -19.21
N SER A 86 -6.57 5.36 -19.44
CA SER A 86 -5.67 5.93 -20.44
C SER A 86 -4.63 4.92 -20.95
N GLU A 87 -4.21 5.09 -22.21
CA GLU A 87 -3.08 4.36 -22.81
C GLU A 87 -1.70 4.96 -22.45
N GLN A 88 -1.68 6.18 -21.89
CA GLN A 88 -0.45 6.85 -21.46
C GLN A 88 0.15 6.16 -20.22
N MET A 89 1.38 6.51 -19.83
CA MET A 89 2.06 5.92 -18.68
C MET A 89 2.21 6.94 -17.55
N ASP A 90 1.09 7.51 -17.13
CA ASP A 90 0.94 8.55 -16.11
C ASP A 90 0.05 8.05 -14.97
N VAL A 91 0.50 8.21 -13.73
CA VAL A 91 -0.31 8.03 -12.53
C VAL A 91 -0.81 9.39 -12.10
N GLU A 92 -2.13 9.58 -12.18
CA GLU A 92 -2.80 10.83 -11.82
C GLU A 92 -3.52 10.74 -10.47
N GLU A 93 -3.83 11.90 -9.90
CA GLU A 93 -4.48 11.98 -8.59
C GLU A 93 -5.82 11.25 -8.56
N GLU A 94 -6.57 11.27 -9.66
CA GLU A 94 -7.84 10.57 -9.80
C GLU A 94 -7.67 9.04 -9.67
N ASP A 95 -6.61 8.48 -10.27
CA ASP A 95 -6.30 7.04 -10.18
C ASP A 95 -6.00 6.65 -8.73
N VAL A 96 -5.25 7.51 -8.02
CA VAL A 96 -4.89 7.33 -6.61
C VAL A 96 -6.13 7.40 -5.71
N ARG A 97 -6.96 8.45 -5.86
CA ARG A 97 -8.17 8.64 -5.05
C ARG A 97 -9.14 7.47 -5.20
N ALA A 98 -9.36 7.01 -6.44
CA ALA A 98 -10.21 5.87 -6.72
C ALA A 98 -9.76 4.58 -6.01
N VAL A 99 -8.46 4.43 -5.76
CA VAL A 99 -7.90 3.29 -5.00
C VAL A 99 -8.00 3.52 -3.49
N ILE A 100 -7.68 4.71 -3.01
CA ILE A 100 -7.77 5.05 -1.58
C ILE A 100 -9.20 4.86 -1.07
N ASP A 101 -10.22 5.29 -1.84
CA ASP A 101 -11.62 5.20 -1.42
C ASP A 101 -12.11 3.76 -1.25
N VAL A 102 -11.55 2.82 -2.01
CA VAL A 102 -11.93 1.40 -1.97
C VAL A 102 -10.98 0.56 -1.13
N MET A 103 -9.86 1.12 -0.69
CA MET A 103 -8.88 0.45 0.15
C MET A 103 -9.19 0.77 1.62
N PRO A 104 -9.82 -0.16 2.37
CA PRO A 104 -10.25 0.14 3.71
C PRO A 104 -9.04 0.35 4.61
N LEU A 105 -8.91 1.55 5.16
CA LEU A 105 -8.26 1.77 6.45
C LEU A 105 -9.21 1.21 7.52
N ARG A 106 -8.72 0.74 8.68
CA ARG A 106 -9.66 0.30 9.70
C ARG A 106 -10.46 1.53 10.15
N GLY A 107 -11.80 1.46 10.00
CA GLY A 107 -12.71 2.53 10.41
C GLY A 107 -13.31 3.40 9.30
N THR A 108 -12.94 3.24 8.02
CA THR A 108 -13.66 3.90 6.92
C THR A 108 -14.96 3.14 6.58
N PRO A 109 -16.13 3.80 6.59
CA PRO A 109 -17.40 3.13 6.27
C PRO A 109 -17.41 2.69 4.79
N GLN A 110 -17.66 1.40 4.56
CA GLN A 110 -17.86 0.88 3.20
C GLN A 110 -19.26 1.27 2.70
N VAL A 111 -19.35 2.25 1.80
CA VAL A 111 -20.56 2.39 0.97
C VAL A 111 -20.47 1.37 -0.16
N ARG A 112 -20.96 0.15 0.09
CA ARG A 112 -21.22 -0.81 -0.98
C ARG A 112 -22.54 -0.45 -1.66
N THR A 113 -22.50 0.48 -2.60
CA THR A 113 -23.58 0.55 -3.60
C THR A 113 -23.37 -0.62 -4.56
N ILE A 114 -23.93 -1.77 -4.23
CA ILE A 114 -24.11 -2.85 -5.19
C ILE A 114 -25.19 -2.36 -6.15
N GLY A 115 -24.76 -1.79 -7.27
CA GLY A 115 -25.64 -1.47 -8.39
C GLY A 115 -26.20 -2.78 -8.93
N PHE A 116 -27.39 -3.16 -8.47
CA PHE A 116 -28.28 -3.98 -9.28
C PHE A 116 -28.84 -3.06 -10.37
N LEU A 117 -28.61 -3.49 -11.61
CA LEU A 117 -29.33 -3.05 -12.80
C LEU A 117 -30.82 -2.84 -12.46
N ASP A 118 -31.29 -1.60 -12.52
CA ASP A 118 -32.65 -1.34 -12.97
C ASP A 118 -32.67 -1.67 -14.47
N VAL A 119 -33.09 -2.90 -14.79
CA VAL A 119 -33.56 -3.26 -16.13
C VAL A 119 -34.95 -3.86 -15.96
N ALA A 120 -35.90 -3.12 -16.56
CA ALA A 120 -37.33 -3.37 -16.77
C ALA A 120 -38.28 -3.01 -15.62
#